data_AF-A0AAN7HP26-F1
#
_entry.id   AF-A0AAN7HP26-F1
#
_cell.length_a   1.000
_cell.length_b   1.000
_cell.length_c   1.000
_cell.angle_alpha   90.00
_cell.angle_beta   90.00
_cell.angle_gamma   90.00
#
_symmetry.space_group_name_H-M   'P 1'
#
loop_
_entity.id
_entity.type
_entity.pdbx_description
1 polymer ?
#
loop_
_entity_poly.entity_id
_entity_poly.type
_entity_poly.pdbx_seq_one_letter_code
_entity_poly.pdbx_strand_id
1 'polypeptide(L)'
;MTIANINDRSQLGNRDSEIAMLIEDTDMIPSFMDGKEYKAAKFAHSLRMQLFKEHLGLLDFNNWEQLIKGEAQRAPNVDVDEPIETHHTNERATEEEIRTYEKAGPNKVLEHEKRSGAKPVDASDYGTGAVRMDAKALDPLAPHCHQAIWNATAENNTLIYRDLFRCVPDDTVHTFEQHRKFLPDPAKIPHGHVADPDMHGRDIRQRLSKVRGHLVQFPSDYLKDENMLGSLIRETVTPMVIFT
;
A
#
# COMPACT_ATOMS: atom_id res chain seq x y z
N MET A 1 5.09 3.48 -16.41
CA MET A 1 4.12 2.42 -16.03
C MET A 1 4.29 1.25 -16.98
N THR A 2 4.11 0.01 -16.52
CA THR A 2 4.37 -1.18 -17.34
C THR A 2 3.59 -2.40 -16.84
N ILE A 3 3.36 -3.36 -17.73
CA ILE A 3 2.92 -4.71 -17.38
C ILE A 3 4.10 -5.64 -17.02
N ALA A 4 5.33 -5.18 -17.24
CA ALA A 4 6.55 -5.93 -16.94
C ALA A 4 6.76 -6.03 -15.43
N ASN A 5 6.85 -7.27 -14.93
CA ASN A 5 7.32 -7.54 -13.59
C ASN A 5 8.85 -7.33 -13.49
N ILE A 6 9.36 -7.21 -12.26
CA ILE A 6 10.81 -7.18 -12.02
C ILE A 6 11.33 -8.61 -11.91
N ASN A 7 11.49 -9.27 -13.06
CA ASN A 7 12.01 -10.64 -13.18
C ASN A 7 12.55 -10.89 -14.61
N ASP A 8 13.24 -12.01 -14.82
CA ASP A 8 13.87 -12.34 -16.12
C ASP A 8 12.82 -12.57 -17.21
N ARG A 9 11.64 -13.10 -16.85
CA ARG A 9 10.51 -13.32 -17.78
C ARG A 9 10.08 -12.04 -18.48
N SER A 10 9.94 -10.96 -17.73
CA SER A 10 9.47 -9.68 -18.25
C SER A 10 10.61 -8.78 -18.75
N GLN A 11 11.84 -8.89 -18.22
CA GLN A 11 12.91 -7.92 -18.51
C GLN A 11 13.88 -8.33 -19.64
N LEU A 12 14.05 -9.62 -19.93
CA LEU A 12 15.04 -10.07 -20.94
C LEU A 12 14.60 -9.83 -22.38
N GLY A 13 13.30 -9.62 -22.62
CA GLY A 13 12.73 -9.34 -23.95
C GLY A 13 12.70 -10.53 -24.93
N ASN A 14 13.23 -11.69 -24.55
CA ASN A 14 13.17 -12.94 -25.33
C ASN A 14 12.21 -13.98 -24.73
N ARG A 15 11.38 -13.56 -23.76
CA ARG A 15 10.42 -14.41 -23.04
C ARG A 15 9.01 -13.85 -23.19
N ASP A 16 8.48 -13.19 -22.17
CA ASP A 16 7.12 -12.66 -22.21
C ASP A 16 7.10 -11.31 -22.98
N SER A 17 6.04 -11.09 -23.76
CA SER A 17 5.84 -9.83 -24.48
C SER A 17 5.32 -8.76 -23.52
N GLU A 18 6.12 -7.74 -23.26
CA GLU A 18 5.79 -6.65 -22.34
C GLU A 18 5.63 -5.31 -23.05
N ILE A 19 4.91 -4.39 -22.43
CA ILE A 19 4.84 -2.98 -22.83
C ILE A 19 5.13 -2.07 -21.64
N ALA A 20 5.90 -1.01 -21.88
CA ALA A 20 6.25 0.00 -20.90
C ALA A 20 6.08 1.40 -21.49
N MET A 21 5.64 2.34 -20.65
CA MET A 21 5.54 3.75 -20.95
C MET A 21 6.44 4.53 -19.98
N LEU A 22 7.37 5.30 -20.54
CA LEU A 22 8.15 6.31 -19.82
C LEU A 22 7.39 7.63 -19.89
N ILE A 23 7.14 8.24 -18.73
CA ILE A 23 6.45 9.53 -18.62
C ILE A 23 7.43 10.49 -17.95
N GLU A 24 7.83 11.51 -18.71
CA GLU A 24 8.63 12.63 -18.23
C GLU A 24 7.75 13.87 -18.28
N ASP A 25 7.45 14.42 -17.11
CA ASP A 25 6.60 15.61 -17.00
C ASP A 25 7.45 16.88 -17.07
N THR A 26 6.96 17.89 -17.78
CA THR A 26 7.58 19.22 -17.85
C THR A 26 6.98 20.17 -16.83
N ASP A 27 5.78 19.89 -16.33
CA ASP A 27 5.10 20.73 -15.35
C ASP A 27 5.65 20.46 -13.96
N MET A 28 6.15 21.51 -13.31
CA MET A 28 6.83 21.40 -12.01
C MET A 28 6.02 22.10 -10.93
N ILE A 29 5.87 21.44 -9.77
CA ILE A 29 5.12 21.94 -8.62
C ILE A 29 6.00 22.03 -7.36
N PRO A 30 5.71 22.97 -6.43
CA PRO A 30 6.40 23.05 -5.16
C PRO A 30 6.22 21.76 -4.33
N SER A 31 7.30 21.27 -3.74
CA SER A 31 7.37 20.04 -2.93
C SER A 31 8.57 20.12 -1.97
N PHE A 32 8.89 19.01 -1.31
CA PHE A 32 10.05 18.88 -0.41
C PHE A 32 10.84 17.60 -0.73
N MET A 33 12.17 17.69 -0.59
CA MET A 33 13.09 16.56 -0.62
C MET A 33 14.14 16.75 0.46
N ASP A 34 14.19 15.82 1.43
CA ASP A 34 15.11 15.86 2.57
C ASP A 34 15.02 17.18 3.36
N GLY A 35 13.79 17.64 3.59
CA GLY A 35 13.47 18.86 4.33
C GLY A 35 13.73 20.17 3.57
N LYS A 36 14.25 20.11 2.34
CA LYS A 36 14.50 21.28 1.49
C LYS A 36 13.39 21.46 0.49
N GLU A 37 13.07 22.71 0.18
CA GLU A 37 12.13 23.03 -0.90
C GLU A 37 12.66 22.48 -2.23
N TYR A 38 11.78 21.83 -2.97
CA TYR A 38 12.09 21.16 -4.22
C TYR A 38 10.98 21.38 -5.24
N LYS A 39 11.32 21.41 -6.53
CA LYS A 39 10.33 21.43 -7.61
C LYS A 39 10.18 20.01 -8.16
N ALA A 40 9.03 19.39 -7.91
CA ALA A 40 8.76 18.03 -8.37
C ALA A 40 7.91 18.03 -9.65
N ALA A 41 8.17 17.06 -10.53
CA ALA A 41 7.30 16.76 -11.68
C ALA A 41 5.87 16.48 -11.20
N LYS A 42 4.88 17.20 -11.74
CA LYS A 42 3.49 17.19 -11.28
C LYS A 42 2.89 15.79 -11.32
N PHE A 43 3.05 15.06 -12.41
CA PHE A 43 2.53 13.70 -12.59
C PHE A 43 3.13 12.73 -11.57
N ALA A 44 4.46 12.65 -11.50
CA ALA A 44 5.17 11.74 -10.60
C ALA A 44 4.84 12.04 -9.12
N HIS A 45 4.82 13.32 -8.75
CA HIS A 45 4.46 13.74 -7.40
C HIS A 45 3.02 13.38 -7.06
N SER A 46 2.06 13.67 -7.94
CA SER A 46 0.64 13.41 -7.71
C SER A 46 0.36 11.91 -7.56
N LEU A 47 0.94 11.09 -8.44
CA LEU A 47 0.84 9.63 -8.36
C LEU A 47 1.41 9.10 -7.04
N ARG A 48 2.63 9.50 -6.69
CA ARG A 48 3.28 9.08 -5.44
C ARG A 48 2.47 9.50 -4.22
N MET A 49 1.98 10.74 -4.19
CA MET A 49 1.18 11.24 -3.08
C MET A 49 -0.14 10.49 -2.95
N GLN A 50 -0.79 10.14 -4.06
CA GLN A 50 -1.99 9.32 -4.03
C GLN A 50 -1.71 7.93 -3.44
N LEU A 51 -0.65 7.25 -3.93
CA LEU A 51 -0.25 5.93 -3.43
C LEU A 51 0.13 5.97 -1.95
N PHE A 52 0.93 6.97 -1.54
CA PHE A 52 1.29 7.14 -0.13
C PHE A 52 0.06 7.38 0.72
N LYS A 53 -0.84 8.28 0.30
CA LYS A 53 -2.05 8.59 1.06
C LYS A 53 -2.97 7.37 1.17
N GLU A 54 -3.12 6.59 0.11
CA GLU A 54 -3.91 5.36 0.13
C GLU A 54 -3.30 4.32 1.08
N HIS A 55 -2.04 3.95 0.88
CA HIS A 55 -1.38 2.91 1.68
C HIS A 55 -1.22 3.30 3.16
N LEU A 56 -1.13 4.59 3.47
CA LEU A 56 -1.05 5.10 4.84
C LEU A 56 -2.42 5.45 5.45
N GLY A 57 -3.54 5.31 4.73
CA GLY A 57 -4.86 5.70 5.25
C GLY A 57 -4.94 7.20 5.58
N LEU A 58 -4.59 8.02 4.59
CA LEU A 58 -4.36 9.47 4.64
C LEU A 58 -5.13 10.23 3.53
N LEU A 59 -6.06 9.58 2.81
CA LEU A 59 -6.80 10.18 1.71
C LEU A 59 -7.65 11.39 2.15
N ASP A 60 -8.40 11.24 3.25
CA ASP A 60 -9.26 12.30 3.82
C ASP A 60 -8.62 13.00 5.03
N PHE A 61 -7.29 12.93 5.15
CA PHE A 61 -6.58 13.45 6.31
C PHE A 61 -6.22 14.93 6.16
N ASN A 62 -6.56 15.71 7.17
CA ASN A 62 -6.41 17.17 7.15
C ASN A 62 -5.39 17.70 8.18
N ASN A 63 -5.01 16.91 9.19
CA ASN A 63 -4.18 17.39 10.31
C ASN A 63 -2.69 17.05 10.15
N TRP A 64 -2.08 17.58 9.09
CA TRP A 64 -0.69 17.29 8.70
C TRP A 64 0.35 17.74 9.74
N GLU A 65 0.08 18.80 10.49
CA GLU A 65 1.00 19.29 11.53
C GLU A 65 1.16 18.30 12.69
N GLN A 66 0.07 17.68 13.14
CA GLN A 66 0.13 16.65 14.19
C GLN A 66 0.88 15.41 13.69
N LEU A 67 0.71 15.04 12.43
CA LEU A 67 1.44 13.93 11.83
C LEU A 67 2.95 14.17 11.83
N ILE A 68 3.39 15.39 11.47
CA ILE A 68 4.81 15.78 11.49
C ILE A 68 5.37 15.76 12.92
N LYS A 69 4.58 16.21 13.91
CA LYS A 69 5.00 16.22 15.33
C LYS A 69 5.07 14.82 15.97
N GLY A 70 4.64 13.78 15.26
CA GLY A 70 4.52 12.42 15.82
C GLY A 70 3.35 12.27 16.79
N GLU A 71 2.42 13.23 16.80
CA GLU A 71 1.27 13.30 17.68
C GLU A 71 -0.03 12.84 17.00
N ALA A 72 0.05 12.28 15.78
CA ALA A 72 -1.13 11.82 15.04
C ALA A 72 -1.96 10.85 15.89
N GLN A 73 -2.99 11.40 16.53
CA GLN A 73 -3.98 10.64 17.26
C GLN A 73 -4.82 9.84 16.27
N ARG A 74 -5.30 8.70 16.79
CA ARG A 74 -6.33 7.79 16.28
C ARG A 74 -6.96 8.21 14.95
N ALA A 75 -7.06 7.24 14.02
CA ALA A 75 -8.06 7.32 12.97
C ALA A 75 -9.38 7.84 13.59
N PRO A 76 -10.07 8.80 12.96
CA PRO A 76 -11.32 9.34 13.49
C PRO A 76 -12.19 8.16 13.91
N ASN A 77 -12.77 8.23 15.12
CA ASN A 77 -13.59 7.16 15.71
C ASN A 77 -14.41 6.50 14.61
N VAL A 78 -13.99 5.31 14.17
CA VAL A 78 -14.85 4.46 13.37
C VAL A 78 -15.93 4.07 14.36
N ASP A 79 -17.13 4.63 14.21
CA ASP A 79 -18.24 4.26 15.06
C ASP A 79 -18.36 2.75 14.99
N VAL A 80 -18.18 2.08 16.12
CA VAL A 80 -18.00 0.62 16.18
C VAL A 80 -19.26 -0.14 15.76
N ASP A 81 -20.34 0.60 15.54
CA ASP A 81 -21.68 0.20 15.12
C ASP A 81 -22.02 0.64 13.68
N GLU A 82 -21.17 1.37 12.96
CA GLU A 82 -21.41 1.68 11.54
C GLU A 82 -21.18 0.42 10.67
N PRO A 83 -22.09 0.13 9.72
CA PRO A 83 -21.89 -0.95 8.76
C PRO A 83 -20.60 -0.71 7.96
N ILE A 84 -19.81 -1.78 7.78
CA ILE A 84 -18.66 -1.73 6.87
C ILE A 84 -19.20 -1.58 5.45
N GLU A 85 -19.13 -0.39 4.88
CA GLU A 85 -19.42 -0.18 3.45
C GLU A 85 -18.30 -0.81 2.62
N THR A 86 -18.62 -1.91 1.92
CA THR A 86 -17.73 -2.48 0.93
C THR A 86 -17.89 -1.72 -0.38
N HIS A 87 -17.02 -0.73 -0.62
CA HIS A 87 -16.92 -0.10 -1.94
C HIS A 87 -16.27 -1.07 -2.92
N HIS A 88 -17.07 -1.96 -3.52
CA HIS A 88 -16.66 -2.78 -4.65
C HIS A 88 -16.77 -1.97 -5.94
N THR A 89 -15.76 -1.16 -6.27
CA THR A 89 -15.68 -0.52 -7.59
C THR A 89 -15.00 -1.46 -8.59
N ASN A 90 -15.59 -2.63 -8.85
CA ASN A 90 -15.10 -3.55 -9.88
C ASN A 90 -15.81 -3.32 -11.23
N GLU A 91 -16.25 -2.09 -11.47
CA GLU A 91 -16.89 -1.69 -12.72
C GLU A 91 -15.84 -1.45 -13.80
N ARG A 92 -16.05 -2.00 -15.00
CA ARG A 92 -15.17 -1.76 -16.14
C ARG A 92 -15.35 -0.33 -16.65
N ALA A 93 -14.30 0.25 -17.22
CA ALA A 93 -14.41 1.56 -17.87
C ALA A 93 -15.44 1.55 -18.99
N THR A 94 -16.31 2.56 -19.02
CA THR A 94 -17.27 2.73 -20.12
C THR A 94 -16.57 3.31 -21.34
N GLU A 95 -17.18 3.16 -22.52
CA GLU A 95 -16.64 3.73 -23.75
C GLU A 95 -16.58 5.27 -23.70
N GLU A 96 -17.56 5.91 -23.03
CA GLU A 96 -17.54 7.36 -22.84
C GLU A 96 -16.40 7.83 -21.93
N GLU A 97 -16.12 7.07 -20.86
CA GLU A 97 -14.97 7.34 -19.98
C GLU A 97 -13.67 7.27 -20.77
N ILE A 98 -13.46 6.20 -21.54
CA ILE A 98 -12.25 6.00 -22.36
C ILE A 98 -12.05 7.16 -23.33
N ARG A 99 -13.10 7.56 -24.08
CA ARG A 99 -13.02 8.70 -25.00
C ARG A 99 -12.72 10.02 -24.30
N THR A 100 -13.16 10.18 -23.05
CA THR A 100 -12.87 11.36 -22.24
C THR A 100 -11.40 11.37 -21.83
N TYR A 101 -10.86 10.23 -21.39
CA TYR A 101 -9.43 10.07 -21.08
C TYR A 101 -8.54 10.23 -22.30
N GLU A 102 -8.94 9.79 -23.50
CA GLU A 102 -8.15 9.99 -24.73
C GLU A 102 -8.11 11.45 -25.17
N LYS A 103 -9.20 12.21 -24.92
CA LYS A 103 -9.26 13.66 -25.19
C LYS A 103 -8.47 14.47 -24.16
N ALA A 104 -8.44 14.00 -22.92
CA ALA A 104 -7.64 14.60 -21.87
C ALA A 104 -6.18 14.15 -22.06
N GLY A 105 -5.29 15.08 -22.42
CA GLY A 105 -3.86 14.74 -22.55
C GLY A 105 -3.32 14.02 -21.29
N PRO A 106 -2.21 13.26 -21.41
CA PRO A 106 -1.71 12.36 -20.36
C PRO A 106 -1.47 13.07 -19.00
N ASN A 107 -1.21 14.37 -19.02
CA ASN A 107 -0.98 15.19 -17.83
C ASN A 107 -2.23 15.35 -16.93
N LYS A 108 -3.42 14.96 -17.41
CA LYS A 108 -4.69 15.09 -16.67
C LYS A 108 -5.27 13.76 -16.19
N VAL A 109 -4.59 12.65 -16.43
CA VAL A 109 -5.07 11.30 -16.06
C VAL A 109 -5.40 11.17 -14.57
N LEU A 110 -4.66 11.89 -13.71
CA LEU A 110 -4.85 11.88 -12.26
C LEU A 110 -5.80 12.98 -11.73
N GLU A 111 -6.30 13.85 -12.62
CA GLU A 111 -7.19 14.96 -12.29
C GLU A 111 -8.68 14.63 -12.51
N HIS A 112 -8.97 13.44 -13.03
CA HIS A 112 -10.34 12.97 -13.20
C HIS A 112 -10.98 12.60 -11.86
N GLU A 113 -12.29 12.81 -11.74
CA GLU A 113 -13.04 12.39 -10.55
C GLU A 113 -12.82 10.89 -10.30
N LYS A 114 -12.43 10.56 -9.06
CA LYS A 114 -12.24 9.17 -8.69
C LYS A 114 -13.59 8.48 -8.74
N ARG A 115 -13.61 7.22 -9.16
CA ARG A 115 -14.81 6.37 -9.11
C ARG A 115 -15.39 6.20 -7.71
N SER A 116 -14.56 6.41 -6.68
CA SER A 116 -15.00 6.45 -5.29
C SER A 116 -15.81 7.72 -4.94
N GLY A 117 -16.06 8.63 -5.88
CA GLY A 117 -16.69 9.93 -5.64
C GLY A 117 -15.79 10.94 -4.91
N ALA A 118 -14.57 10.53 -4.53
CA ALA A 118 -13.61 11.43 -3.92
C ALA A 118 -13.13 12.46 -4.95
N LYS A 119 -13.22 13.75 -4.58
CA LYS A 119 -12.79 14.84 -5.44
C LYS A 119 -11.33 14.64 -5.85
N PRO A 120 -10.99 14.84 -7.13
CA PRO A 120 -9.60 14.84 -7.56
C PRO A 120 -8.85 15.91 -6.77
N VAL A 121 -7.57 15.65 -6.48
CA VAL A 121 -6.73 16.61 -5.75
C VAL A 121 -6.68 17.88 -6.60
N ASP A 122 -7.36 18.93 -6.13
CA ASP A 122 -7.67 20.10 -6.96
C ASP A 122 -6.38 20.73 -7.51
N ALA A 123 -6.30 20.81 -8.84
CA ALA A 123 -5.23 21.48 -9.57
C ALA A 123 -5.10 22.97 -9.19
N SER A 124 -6.15 23.58 -8.62
CA SER A 124 -6.15 24.96 -8.13
C SER A 124 -5.35 25.15 -6.83
N ASP A 125 -5.10 24.08 -6.07
CA ASP A 125 -4.38 24.13 -4.78
C ASP A 125 -2.85 24.16 -4.95
N TYR A 126 -2.36 23.97 -6.18
CA TYR A 126 -0.93 24.01 -6.52
C TYR A 126 -0.39 25.45 -6.68
N GLY A 127 -1.25 26.47 -6.62
CA GLY A 127 -0.93 27.87 -6.94
C GLY A 127 -0.92 28.85 -5.77
N THR A 128 -1.35 28.47 -4.56
CA THR A 128 -1.27 29.36 -3.39
C THR A 128 0.03 29.08 -2.64
N GLY A 129 0.81 30.13 -2.35
CA GLY A 129 2.11 30.03 -1.65
C GLY A 129 2.03 29.55 -0.19
N ALA A 130 0.99 28.81 0.19
CA ALA A 130 0.91 28.09 1.44
C ALA A 130 1.83 26.87 1.35
N VAL A 131 2.69 26.70 2.36
CA VAL A 131 3.51 25.49 2.50
C VAL A 131 2.55 24.29 2.51
N ARG A 132 2.66 23.44 1.48
CA ARG A 132 1.92 22.18 1.40
C ARG A 132 2.39 21.26 2.51
N MET A 133 1.71 21.32 3.64
CA MET A 133 2.03 20.52 4.82
C MET A 133 1.95 19.02 4.52
N ASP A 134 1.11 18.61 3.58
CA ASP A 134 1.05 17.23 3.10
C ASP A 134 2.33 16.82 2.36
N ALA A 135 2.85 17.66 1.46
CA ALA A 135 4.11 17.43 0.76
C ALA A 135 5.32 17.44 1.72
N LYS A 136 5.28 18.28 2.77
CA LYS A 136 6.32 18.31 3.81
C LYS A 136 6.28 17.08 4.71
N ALA A 137 5.08 16.64 5.12
CA ALA A 137 4.88 15.46 5.95
C ALA A 137 5.22 14.17 5.22
N LEU A 138 4.94 14.12 3.91
CA LEU A 138 5.22 12.98 3.03
C LEU A 138 6.43 13.26 2.13
N ASP A 139 7.41 14.02 2.63
CA ASP A 139 8.71 14.18 1.97
C ASP A 139 9.39 12.81 1.92
N PRO A 140 9.60 12.24 0.72
CA PRO A 140 10.01 10.85 0.56
C PRO A 140 11.43 10.57 1.06
N LEU A 141 12.26 11.60 1.28
CA LEU A 141 13.63 11.46 1.77
C LEU A 141 13.78 11.90 3.23
N ALA A 142 12.77 12.55 3.79
CA ALA A 142 12.86 13.02 5.17
C ALA A 142 12.79 11.84 6.17
N PRO A 143 13.68 11.80 7.19
CA PRO A 143 13.71 10.72 8.16
C PRO A 143 12.39 10.50 8.89
N HIS A 144 11.64 11.57 9.17
CA HIS A 144 10.34 11.46 9.84
C HIS A 144 9.30 10.72 8.99
N CYS A 145 9.28 10.94 7.67
CA CYS A 145 8.38 10.23 6.77
C CYS A 145 8.71 8.74 6.73
N HIS A 146 10.00 8.39 6.63
CA HIS A 146 10.42 6.99 6.59
C HIS A 146 10.23 6.28 7.94
N GLN A 147 10.72 6.85 9.04
CA GLN A 147 10.75 6.17 10.34
C GLN A 147 9.42 6.30 11.08
N ALA A 148 8.93 7.53 11.27
CA ALA A 148 7.79 7.81 12.14
C ALA A 148 6.43 7.63 11.47
N ILE A 149 6.38 7.68 10.13
CA ILE A 149 5.14 7.49 9.37
C ILE A 149 5.14 6.12 8.70
N TRP A 150 6.04 5.86 7.75
CA TRP A 150 6.03 4.65 6.93
C TRP A 150 6.32 3.39 7.74
N ASN A 151 7.49 3.30 8.37
CA ASN A 151 7.89 2.11 9.12
C ASN A 151 7.03 1.88 10.36
N ALA A 152 6.73 2.93 11.12
CA ALA A 152 5.86 2.83 12.30
C ALA A 152 4.45 2.32 11.95
N THR A 153 3.87 2.79 10.84
CA THR A 153 2.57 2.28 10.37
C THR A 153 2.66 0.82 9.96
N ALA A 154 3.67 0.47 9.15
CA ALA A 154 3.89 -0.90 8.70
C ALA A 154 4.11 -1.87 9.87
N GLU A 155 4.94 -1.50 10.85
CA GLU A 155 5.23 -2.29 12.04
C GLU A 155 3.98 -2.50 12.90
N ASN A 156 3.28 -1.41 13.24
CA ASN A 156 2.07 -1.48 14.05
C ASN A 156 0.99 -2.35 13.39
N ASN A 157 0.76 -2.17 12.09
CA ASN A 157 -0.19 -3.00 11.34
C ASN A 157 0.23 -4.47 11.34
N THR A 158 1.51 -4.78 11.05
CA THR A 158 2.04 -6.15 11.09
C THR A 158 1.81 -6.80 12.45
N LEU A 159 2.11 -6.11 13.54
CA LEU A 159 1.92 -6.66 14.90
C LEU A 159 0.45 -6.93 15.20
N ILE A 160 -0.46 -6.03 14.82
CA ILE A 160 -1.90 -6.22 15.01
C ILE A 160 -2.43 -7.39 14.18
N TYR A 161 -2.04 -7.48 12.90
CA TYR A 161 -2.47 -8.57 12.02
C TYR A 161 -1.94 -9.93 12.50
N ARG A 162 -0.67 -9.99 12.89
CA ARG A 162 -0.04 -11.18 13.49
C ARG A 162 -0.80 -11.66 14.72
N ASP A 163 -1.09 -10.76 15.63
CA ASP A 163 -1.74 -11.07 16.91
C ASP A 163 -3.21 -11.49 16.73
N LEU A 164 -3.97 -10.78 15.89
CA LEU A 164 -5.38 -11.07 15.68
C LEU A 164 -5.62 -12.28 14.79
N PHE A 165 -4.90 -12.42 13.68
CA PHE A 165 -5.24 -13.38 12.63
C PHE A 165 -4.21 -14.50 12.49
N ARG A 166 -3.01 -14.36 13.05
CA ARG A 166 -1.87 -15.27 12.82
C ARG A 166 -1.67 -15.57 11.33
N CYS A 167 -1.72 -14.52 10.51
CA CYS A 167 -1.53 -14.62 9.08
C CYS A 167 -0.06 -14.89 8.74
N VAL A 168 0.16 -15.64 7.65
CA VAL A 168 1.47 -15.92 7.06
C VAL A 168 1.54 -15.26 5.68
N PRO A 169 2.72 -14.89 5.17
CA PRO A 169 4.06 -15.09 5.75
C PRO A 169 4.35 -14.22 6.99
N ASP A 170 5.24 -14.68 7.87
CA ASP A 170 5.57 -13.99 9.13
C ASP A 170 7.00 -14.30 9.64
N ASP A 171 7.73 -13.28 10.10
CA ASP A 171 9.13 -13.41 10.56
C ASP A 171 9.30 -14.23 11.85
N THR A 172 8.22 -14.54 12.57
CA THR A 172 8.30 -15.44 13.74
C THR A 172 8.27 -16.93 13.35
N VAL A 173 8.15 -17.23 12.06
CA VAL A 173 7.99 -18.58 11.51
C VAL A 173 9.11 -18.90 10.53
N HIS A 174 10.14 -19.61 10.99
CA HIS A 174 11.32 -19.94 10.18
C HIS A 174 11.28 -21.35 9.56
N THR A 175 10.36 -22.22 9.98
CA THR A 175 10.26 -23.62 9.49
C THR A 175 8.84 -24.05 9.12
N PHE A 176 8.69 -25.10 8.31
CA PHE A 176 7.39 -25.69 7.97
C PHE A 176 6.70 -26.30 9.21
N GLU A 177 7.47 -26.79 10.17
CA GLU A 177 6.92 -27.24 11.45
C GLU A 177 6.34 -26.07 12.26
N GLN A 178 7.07 -24.96 12.35
CA GLN A 178 6.58 -23.75 13.02
C GLN A 178 5.34 -23.20 12.30
N HIS A 179 5.32 -23.19 10.97
CA HIS A 179 4.18 -22.75 10.18
C HIS A 179 2.90 -23.51 10.53
N ARG A 180 2.97 -24.84 10.60
CA ARG A 180 1.83 -25.70 10.94
C ARG A 180 1.31 -25.46 12.35
N LYS A 181 2.19 -25.09 13.29
CA LYS A 181 1.81 -24.76 14.68
C LYS A 181 1.29 -23.33 14.85
N PHE A 182 1.76 -22.42 14.00
CA PHE A 182 1.43 -21.01 14.06
C PHE A 182 -0.02 -20.76 13.58
N LEU A 183 -0.40 -21.41 12.48
CA LEU A 183 -1.74 -21.26 11.92
C LEU A 183 -2.83 -21.83 12.86
N PRO A 184 -3.98 -21.15 12.97
CA PRO A 184 -5.16 -21.71 13.63
C PRO A 184 -5.59 -23.01 12.96
N ASP A 185 -6.17 -23.92 13.75
CA ASP A 185 -6.72 -25.19 13.25
C ASP A 185 -7.81 -24.91 12.19
N PRO A 186 -7.59 -25.24 10.90
CA PRO A 186 -8.53 -24.92 9.83
C PRO A 186 -9.89 -25.58 9.99
N ALA A 187 -9.97 -26.67 10.76
CA ALA A 187 -11.24 -27.34 11.06
C ALA A 187 -12.11 -26.57 12.04
N LYS A 188 -11.50 -25.66 12.84
CA LYS A 188 -12.18 -24.89 13.89
C LYS A 188 -12.34 -23.43 13.52
N ILE A 189 -11.35 -22.85 12.86
CA ILE A 189 -11.27 -21.43 12.54
C ILE A 189 -11.04 -21.30 11.04
N PRO A 190 -12.00 -20.74 10.28
CA PRO A 190 -11.79 -20.52 8.87
C PRO A 190 -10.63 -19.55 8.63
N HIS A 191 -9.96 -19.70 7.48
CA HIS A 191 -8.85 -18.81 7.12
C HIS A 191 -9.28 -17.33 7.14
N GLY A 192 -8.38 -16.47 7.62
CA GLY A 192 -8.61 -15.02 7.72
C GLY A 192 -9.52 -14.58 8.86
N HIS A 193 -9.99 -15.49 9.72
CA HIS A 193 -10.74 -15.15 10.93
C HIS A 193 -9.80 -14.92 12.11
N VAL A 194 -10.33 -14.33 13.18
CA VAL A 194 -9.58 -14.10 14.43
C VAL A 194 -9.10 -15.45 14.97
N ALA A 195 -7.80 -15.54 15.24
CA ALA A 195 -7.12 -16.77 15.63
C ALA A 195 -7.53 -17.28 17.02
N ASP A 196 -7.96 -16.37 17.89
CA ASP A 196 -8.49 -16.69 19.22
C ASP A 196 -10.02 -16.56 19.21
N PRO A 197 -10.77 -17.68 19.27
CA PRO A 197 -12.23 -17.68 19.21
C PRO A 197 -12.87 -17.12 20.49
N ASP A 198 -12.12 -17.03 21.59
CA ASP A 198 -12.61 -16.52 22.88
C ASP A 198 -12.40 -15.00 23.03
N MET A 199 -11.74 -14.36 22.05
CA MET A 199 -11.50 -12.92 22.07
C MET A 199 -12.80 -12.13 21.87
N HIS A 200 -13.05 -11.17 22.74
CA HIS A 200 -14.27 -10.37 22.69
C HIS A 200 -14.23 -9.36 21.52
N GLY A 201 -15.36 -9.18 20.84
CA GLY A 201 -15.48 -8.24 19.72
C GLY A 201 -15.11 -6.78 20.06
N ARG A 202 -15.21 -6.37 21.33
CA ARG A 202 -14.72 -5.06 21.79
C ARG A 202 -13.20 -4.96 21.68
N ASP A 203 -12.48 -5.99 22.13
CA ASP A 203 -11.01 -6.01 22.13
C ASP A 203 -10.47 -6.11 20.71
N ILE A 204 -11.11 -6.92 19.86
CA ILE A 204 -10.80 -7.01 18.42
C ILE A 204 -10.92 -5.64 17.77
N ARG A 205 -12.06 -4.95 17.96
CA ARG A 205 -12.28 -3.61 17.39
C ARG A 205 -11.34 -2.57 17.97
N GLN A 206 -11.00 -2.66 19.25
CA GLN A 206 -10.01 -1.78 19.86
C GLN A 206 -8.62 -1.97 19.24
N ARG A 207 -8.19 -3.20 18.95
CA ARG A 207 -6.91 -3.47 18.28
C ARG A 207 -6.96 -3.00 16.82
N LEU A 208 -8.02 -3.34 16.09
CA LEU A 208 -8.20 -2.92 14.68
C LEU A 208 -8.32 -1.40 14.52
N SER A 209 -8.86 -0.67 15.50
CA SER A 209 -8.92 0.80 15.46
C SER A 209 -7.54 1.48 15.42
N LYS A 210 -6.47 0.75 15.76
CA LYS A 210 -5.09 1.22 15.67
C LYS A 210 -4.46 0.94 14.31
N VAL A 211 -5.07 0.10 13.48
CA VAL A 211 -4.59 -0.16 12.12
C VAL A 211 -4.88 1.06 11.27
N ARG A 212 -3.91 1.45 10.45
CA ARG A 212 -4.04 2.59 9.55
C ARG A 212 -3.53 2.23 8.17
N GLY A 213 -4.37 2.46 7.15
CA GLY A 213 -4.03 2.09 5.77
C GLY A 213 -3.78 0.58 5.62
N HIS A 214 -2.86 0.22 4.73
CA HIS A 214 -2.64 -1.17 4.31
C HIS A 214 -1.15 -1.57 4.34
N LEU A 215 -0.24 -0.69 4.73
CA LEU A 215 1.17 -1.04 4.85
C LEU A 215 1.38 -2.09 5.94
N VAL A 216 2.20 -3.09 5.63
CA VAL A 216 2.74 -4.09 6.54
C VAL A 216 4.20 -4.30 6.20
N GLN A 217 5.01 -4.69 7.19
CA GLN A 217 6.38 -5.12 6.94
C GLN A 217 6.39 -6.40 6.12
N PHE A 218 7.21 -6.42 5.07
CA PHE A 218 7.45 -7.63 4.31
C PHE A 218 8.35 -8.56 5.13
N PRO A 219 7.93 -9.80 5.43
CA PRO A 219 8.68 -10.71 6.28
C PRO A 219 9.86 -11.33 5.52
N SER A 220 11.08 -10.94 5.86
CA SER A 220 12.32 -11.44 5.24
C SER A 220 12.80 -12.78 5.80
N ASP A 221 12.37 -13.13 7.00
CA ASP A 221 12.86 -14.27 7.77
C ASP A 221 11.90 -15.46 7.74
N TYR A 222 10.75 -15.30 7.08
CA TYR A 222 9.77 -16.36 6.90
C TYR A 222 10.38 -17.55 6.15
N LEU A 223 10.29 -18.74 6.75
CA LEU A 223 10.85 -19.99 6.23
C LEU A 223 12.35 -19.95 5.90
N LYS A 224 13.12 -19.05 6.51
CA LYS A 224 14.57 -18.90 6.22
C LYS A 224 15.41 -20.14 6.53
N ASP A 225 14.93 -21.00 7.43
CA ASP A 225 15.61 -22.25 7.81
C ASP A 225 15.18 -23.44 6.93
N GLU A 226 14.33 -23.22 5.92
CA GLU A 226 13.84 -24.24 4.99
C GLU A 226 14.43 -24.08 3.60
N ASN A 227 14.70 -25.21 2.95
CA ASN A 227 15.12 -25.20 1.55
C ASN A 227 13.89 -25.14 0.63
N MET A 228 13.47 -23.92 0.29
CA MET A 228 12.33 -23.66 -0.60
C MET A 228 12.53 -24.24 -2.01
N LEU A 229 13.77 -24.44 -2.47
CA LEU A 229 14.08 -25.08 -3.76
C LEU A 229 14.00 -26.62 -3.69
N GLY A 230 14.21 -27.18 -2.49
CA GLY A 230 14.31 -28.63 -2.27
C GLY A 230 13.01 -29.37 -2.56
N SER A 231 11.85 -28.72 -2.37
CA SER A 231 10.53 -29.31 -2.70
C SER A 231 10.23 -29.28 -4.20
N LEU A 232 10.71 -28.26 -4.92
CA LEU A 232 10.48 -28.11 -6.38
C LEU A 232 11.34 -29.05 -7.21
N ILE A 233 12.58 -29.30 -6.81
CA ILE A 233 13.55 -30.09 -7.59
C ILE A 233 13.36 -31.61 -7.39
N ARG A 234 12.75 -32.03 -6.26
CA ARG A 234 12.57 -33.45 -5.96
C ARG A 234 11.44 -34.13 -6.73
N GLU A 235 10.43 -33.39 -7.18
CA GLU A 235 9.21 -33.97 -7.75
C GLU A 235 8.97 -33.62 -9.23
N THR A 236 9.59 -32.57 -9.79
CA THR A 236 9.39 -32.21 -11.20
C THR A 236 10.68 -31.73 -11.89
N VAL A 237 10.88 -32.14 -13.15
CA VAL A 237 11.94 -31.64 -14.04
C VAL A 237 11.55 -30.28 -14.62
N THR A 238 11.14 -29.34 -13.76
CA THR A 238 10.66 -28.02 -14.17
C THR A 238 11.87 -27.10 -14.34
N PRO A 239 12.14 -26.53 -15.53
CA PRO A 239 13.23 -25.59 -15.70
C PRO A 239 13.09 -24.38 -14.77
N MET A 240 14.17 -24.02 -14.08
CA MET A 240 14.19 -22.88 -13.13
C MET A 240 13.78 -21.54 -13.78
N VAL A 241 13.98 -21.40 -15.09
CA VAL A 241 13.58 -20.22 -15.89
C VAL A 241 12.08 -19.94 -15.88
N ILE A 242 11.25 -20.86 -15.40
CA ILE A 242 9.80 -20.63 -15.22
C ILE A 242 9.53 -19.73 -14.02
N PHE A 243 10.41 -19.75 -13.01
CA PHE A 243 10.25 -19.04 -11.72
C PHE A 243 11.06 -17.75 -11.62
N THR A 244 12.01 -17.54 -12.54
CA THR A 244 12.83 -16.32 -12.68
C THR A 244 12.37 -15.57 -13.91
#